data_AF-A0A1V6RHM1-F1
#
_entry.id   AF-A0A1V6RHM1-F1
#
_cell.length_a   1.000
_cell.length_b   1.000
_cell.length_c   1.000
_cell.angle_alpha   90.00
_cell.angle_beta   90.00
_cell.angle_gamma   90.00
#
_symmetry.space_group_name_H-M   'P 1'
#
loop_
_entity.id
_entity.type
_entity.pdbx_description
1 polymer ?
#
loop_
_entity_poly.entity_id
_entity_poly.type
_entity_poly.pdbx_seq_one_letter_code
_entity_poly.pdbx_strand_id
1 'polypeptide(L)'
;MPPKTTSYDPDAESSDPETPRSLLLKPLHLVTPWCLQCFCTSLRNWDYGLPFEPDCWSDTVVSKLCSRCSSTHGKRDSIYRGIRGHVFELMALLEFVKQYWVNNHDGFGKPDIADFVWLEPFIRSIPTAVHDLCLAFDNLAEAHGKAHLLIGTNGAKAAYSAWCNAREHAIYPHRLIPENLHQKYALYATEHLRLRLGEETQIHWAAALYAFHDTVEETIRNHYTNQSDEDGTDTDLLNVLIDFQEGFPLQLLEL
;
A
#
# COMPACT_ATOMS: atom_id res chain seq x y z
N MET A 1 10.63 -55.83 58.24
CA MET A 1 10.68 -54.39 57.89
C MET A 1 9.72 -54.14 56.73
N PRO A 2 9.08 -52.96 56.69
CA PRO A 2 7.72 -52.70 56.19
C PRO A 2 7.65 -52.37 54.69
N PRO A 3 6.44 -52.28 54.09
CA PRO A 3 6.25 -52.13 52.64
C PRO A 3 6.45 -50.67 52.20
N LYS A 4 6.81 -50.45 50.92
CA LYS A 4 6.72 -49.13 50.28
C LYS A 4 5.92 -49.20 48.98
N THR A 5 4.80 -48.50 49.06
CA THR A 5 3.76 -48.16 48.10
C THR A 5 4.30 -47.47 46.85
N THR A 6 3.91 -47.98 45.68
CA THR A 6 3.87 -47.23 44.42
C THR A 6 2.63 -46.33 44.44
N SER A 7 2.82 -45.02 44.51
CA SER A 7 1.75 -44.03 44.37
C SER A 7 1.36 -43.90 42.90
N TYR A 8 0.09 -44.20 42.65
CA TYR A 8 -0.65 -43.87 41.44
C TYR A 8 -0.91 -42.36 41.45
N ASP A 9 -0.58 -41.65 40.37
CA ASP A 9 -0.94 -40.24 40.17
C ASP A 9 -1.99 -40.19 39.06
N PRO A 10 -3.27 -39.94 39.36
CA PRO A 10 -4.31 -39.83 38.36
C PRO A 10 -4.39 -38.39 37.83
N ASP A 11 -4.33 -38.27 36.51
CA ASP A 11 -5.02 -37.29 35.67
C ASP A 11 -5.57 -36.05 36.38
N ALA A 12 -4.81 -34.95 36.27
CA ALA A 12 -5.36 -33.60 36.36
C ALA A 12 -5.23 -32.94 34.99
N GLU A 13 -6.05 -33.39 34.03
CA GLU A 13 -6.40 -32.61 32.84
C GLU A 13 -7.15 -31.36 33.30
N SER A 14 -6.40 -30.31 33.63
CA SER A 14 -6.91 -28.95 33.80
C SER A 14 -7.26 -28.39 32.43
N SER A 15 -8.41 -28.81 31.89
CA SER A 15 -9.06 -28.19 30.74
C SER A 15 -9.76 -26.92 31.21
N ASP A 16 -9.02 -25.81 31.23
CA ASP A 16 -9.62 -24.49 31.40
C ASP A 16 -10.61 -24.26 30.24
N PRO A 17 -11.88 -23.93 30.50
CA PRO A 17 -12.83 -23.61 29.44
C PRO A 17 -12.40 -22.30 28.78
N GLU A 18 -11.76 -22.41 27.61
CA GLU A 18 -11.44 -21.27 26.76
C GLU A 18 -12.70 -20.42 26.57
N THR A 19 -12.67 -19.23 27.15
CA THR A 19 -13.77 -18.28 27.08
C THR A 19 -13.97 -17.92 25.60
N PRO A 20 -15.18 -18.09 25.02
CA PRO A 20 -15.41 -17.81 23.62
C PRO A 20 -15.03 -16.35 23.34
N ARG A 21 -13.96 -16.14 22.58
CA ARG A 21 -13.56 -14.80 22.15
C ARG A 21 -14.74 -14.21 21.37
N SER A 22 -15.35 -13.17 21.94
CA SER A 22 -16.38 -12.36 21.29
C SER A 22 -15.88 -11.95 19.90
N LEU A 23 -16.44 -12.59 18.86
CA LEU A 23 -16.11 -12.28 17.48
C LEU A 23 -16.63 -10.87 17.20
N LEU A 24 -15.76 -10.01 16.68
CA LEU A 24 -16.15 -8.69 16.19
C LEU A 24 -17.21 -8.87 15.09
N LEU A 25 -18.44 -8.45 15.37
CA LEU A 25 -19.58 -8.54 14.46
C LEU A 25 -19.49 -7.54 13.28
N LYS A 26 -18.51 -6.63 13.29
CA LYS A 26 -18.39 -5.58 12.28
C LYS A 26 -17.30 -5.92 11.26
N PRO A 27 -17.58 -5.81 9.95
CA PRO A 27 -16.55 -5.91 8.91
C PRO A 27 -15.39 -4.94 9.18
N LEU A 28 -14.16 -5.42 8.99
CA LEU A 28 -12.96 -4.62 9.16
C LEU A 28 -12.49 -4.09 7.81
N HIS A 29 -12.40 -2.77 7.65
CA HIS A 29 -11.75 -2.19 6.48
C HIS A 29 -10.24 -2.44 6.54
N LEU A 30 -9.70 -3.13 5.54
CA LEU A 30 -8.28 -3.42 5.44
C LEU A 30 -7.59 -2.25 4.73
N VAL A 31 -7.15 -1.26 5.50
CA VAL A 31 -6.31 -0.17 4.98
C VAL A 31 -5.03 -0.74 4.36
N THR A 32 -4.41 -1.72 5.03
CA THR A 32 -3.36 -2.58 4.48
C THR A 32 -3.32 -3.94 5.21
N PRO A 33 -2.85 -5.02 4.57
CA PRO A 33 -2.79 -5.24 3.13
C PRO A 33 -4.16 -5.67 2.59
N TRP A 34 -4.64 -4.98 1.56
CA TRP A 34 -5.77 -5.40 0.73
C TRP A 34 -5.39 -6.59 -0.16
N CYS A 35 -6.36 -7.22 -0.86
CA CYS A 35 -6.06 -8.29 -1.83
C CYS A 35 -5.94 -7.74 -3.25
N LEU A 36 -5.17 -8.41 -4.12
CA LEU A 36 -4.91 -7.94 -5.48
C LEU A 36 -6.22 -7.72 -6.25
N GLN A 37 -7.16 -8.67 -6.17
CA GLN A 37 -8.46 -8.54 -6.83
C GLN A 37 -9.25 -7.30 -6.38
N CYS A 38 -9.26 -6.98 -5.08
CA CYS A 38 -9.92 -5.77 -4.57
C CYS A 38 -9.27 -4.52 -5.15
N PHE A 39 -7.94 -4.47 -5.18
CA PHE A 39 -7.18 -3.37 -5.75
C PHE A 39 -7.46 -3.19 -7.25
N CYS A 40 -7.33 -4.22 -8.08
CA CYS A 40 -7.60 -4.11 -9.52
C CYS A 40 -9.06 -3.68 -9.77
N THR A 41 -10.01 -4.17 -8.97
CA THR A 41 -11.43 -3.79 -9.07
C THR A 41 -11.64 -2.34 -8.66
N SER A 42 -11.01 -1.89 -7.57
CA SER A 42 -11.07 -0.49 -7.14
C SER A 42 -10.43 0.43 -8.17
N LEU A 43 -9.28 0.05 -8.75
CA LEU A 43 -8.61 0.84 -9.80
C LEU A 43 -9.49 0.98 -11.04
N ARG A 44 -10.11 -0.11 -11.48
CA ARG A 44 -11.04 -0.08 -12.64
C ARG A 44 -12.25 0.82 -12.40
N ASN A 45 -12.75 0.87 -11.18
CA ASN A 45 -13.94 1.63 -10.81
C ASN A 45 -13.60 2.98 -10.16
N TRP A 46 -12.34 3.42 -10.27
CA TRP A 46 -11.88 4.60 -9.56
C TRP A 46 -12.48 5.87 -10.16
N ASP A 47 -13.06 6.71 -9.29
CA ASP A 47 -13.47 8.07 -9.60
C ASP A 47 -12.29 9.01 -9.42
N TYR A 48 -11.71 9.50 -10.54
CA TYR A 48 -10.56 10.42 -10.55
C TYR A 48 -10.79 11.73 -9.77
N GLY A 49 -12.06 12.07 -9.47
CA GLY A 49 -12.39 13.21 -8.62
C GLY A 49 -12.08 12.99 -7.13
N LEU A 50 -11.69 11.79 -6.71
CA LEU A 50 -11.35 11.45 -5.32
C LEU A 50 -9.99 10.78 -5.24
N PRO A 51 -9.29 10.86 -4.09
CA PRO A 51 -8.09 10.07 -3.90
C PRO A 51 -8.33 8.59 -4.11
N PHE A 52 -7.35 7.90 -4.69
CA PHE A 52 -7.44 6.46 -4.86
C PHE A 52 -7.29 5.73 -3.52
N GLU A 53 -8.30 4.96 -3.14
CA GLU A 53 -8.26 4.07 -1.98
C GLU A 53 -8.73 2.66 -2.36
N PRO A 54 -7.88 1.63 -2.18
CA PRO A 54 -8.30 0.25 -2.39
C PRO A 54 -9.40 -0.16 -1.40
N ASP A 55 -10.55 -0.55 -1.93
CA ASP A 55 -11.73 -0.89 -1.12
C ASP A 55 -11.75 -2.40 -0.83
N CYS A 56 -11.28 -2.77 0.37
CA CYS A 56 -11.14 -4.17 0.78
C CYS A 56 -11.60 -4.38 2.23
N TRP A 57 -12.68 -5.14 2.41
CA TRP A 57 -13.25 -5.42 3.73
C TRP A 57 -13.07 -6.88 4.14
N SER A 58 -12.53 -7.15 5.32
CA SER A 58 -12.46 -8.50 5.88
C SER A 58 -13.71 -8.80 6.71
N ASP A 59 -14.38 -9.91 6.41
CA ASP A 59 -15.41 -10.47 7.28
C ASP A 59 -14.73 -11.40 8.29
N THR A 60 -14.57 -10.93 9.53
CA THR A 60 -13.91 -11.67 10.61
C THR A 60 -14.73 -12.84 11.15
N VAL A 61 -16.01 -12.94 10.79
CA VAL A 61 -16.94 -13.92 11.35
C VAL A 61 -17.09 -15.13 10.42
N VAL A 62 -17.15 -14.91 9.11
CA VAL A 62 -17.64 -15.95 8.18
C VAL A 62 -16.58 -16.48 7.21
N SER A 63 -15.47 -15.77 6.95
CA SER A 63 -14.70 -16.02 5.73
C SER A 63 -13.20 -15.73 5.83
N LYS A 64 -12.38 -16.66 5.30
CA LYS A 64 -10.96 -16.40 5.00
C LYS A 64 -10.76 -15.42 3.83
N LEU A 65 -11.83 -15.08 3.11
CA LEU A 65 -11.87 -14.13 2.00
C LEU A 65 -12.38 -12.76 2.46
N CYS A 66 -11.96 -11.69 1.77
CA CYS A 66 -12.61 -10.40 1.93
C CYS A 66 -14.06 -10.45 1.42
N SER A 67 -14.93 -9.55 1.91
CA SER A 67 -16.36 -9.49 1.59
C SER A 67 -16.62 -9.48 0.07
N ARG A 68 -15.87 -8.67 -0.68
CA ARG A 68 -15.98 -8.57 -2.14
C ARG A 68 -15.56 -9.84 -2.88
N CYS A 69 -14.48 -10.51 -2.46
CA CYS A 69 -14.09 -11.78 -3.08
C CYS A 69 -15.01 -12.94 -2.70
N SER A 70 -15.59 -12.89 -1.49
CA SER A 70 -16.58 -13.86 -1.03
C SER A 70 -17.85 -13.79 -1.89
N SER A 71 -18.38 -12.59 -2.14
CA SER A 71 -19.61 -12.39 -2.93
C SER A 71 -19.46 -12.74 -4.40
N THR A 72 -18.26 -12.61 -4.96
CA THR A 72 -17.97 -12.91 -6.38
C THR A 72 -17.49 -14.34 -6.61
N HIS A 73 -17.40 -15.16 -5.56
CA HIS A 73 -16.74 -16.48 -5.60
C HIS A 73 -15.32 -16.44 -6.20
N GLY A 74 -14.66 -15.28 -6.14
CA GLY A 74 -13.32 -15.08 -6.66
C GLY A 74 -12.27 -15.74 -5.77
N LYS A 75 -11.17 -16.22 -6.37
CA LYS A 75 -10.00 -16.62 -5.60
C LYS A 75 -9.40 -15.36 -4.96
N ARG A 76 -9.22 -15.38 -3.63
CA ARG A 76 -8.46 -14.33 -2.95
C ARG A 76 -6.98 -14.56 -3.18
N ASP A 77 -6.42 -13.84 -4.13
CA ASP A 77 -4.98 -13.71 -4.26
C ASP A 77 -4.50 -12.65 -3.27
N SER A 78 -3.96 -13.12 -2.15
CA SER A 78 -3.21 -12.27 -1.23
C SER A 78 -2.03 -11.67 -1.98
N ILE A 79 -1.67 -10.42 -1.67
CA ILE A 79 -0.45 -9.84 -2.22
C ILE A 79 0.74 -10.73 -1.90
N TYR A 80 1.57 -10.98 -2.91
CA TYR A 80 2.71 -11.87 -2.80
C TYR A 80 3.72 -11.33 -1.78
N ARG A 81 4.10 -12.17 -0.81
CA ARG A 81 5.00 -11.79 0.30
C ARG A 81 6.29 -11.10 -0.15
N GLY A 82 6.89 -11.57 -1.25
CA GLY A 82 8.13 -11.11 -1.87
C GLY A 82 8.12 -9.68 -2.42
N ILE A 83 6.94 -9.10 -2.67
CA ILE A 83 6.77 -7.72 -3.14
C ILE A 83 6.02 -6.86 -2.14
N ARG A 84 5.85 -7.34 -0.90
CA ARG A 84 5.02 -6.65 0.10
C ARG A 84 5.59 -5.27 0.46
N GLY A 85 6.90 -5.06 0.34
CA GLY A 85 7.50 -3.74 0.51
C GLY A 85 7.04 -2.75 -0.57
N HIS A 86 6.89 -3.18 -1.82
CA HIS A 86 6.37 -2.32 -2.90
C HIS A 86 4.91 -1.91 -2.70
N VAL A 87 4.12 -2.74 -2.00
CA VAL A 87 2.76 -2.34 -1.56
C VAL A 87 2.85 -1.12 -0.66
N PHE A 88 3.78 -1.15 0.30
CA PHE A 88 3.95 -0.05 1.23
C PHE A 88 4.56 1.18 0.56
N GLU A 89 5.42 1.03 -0.46
CA GLU A 89 5.87 2.14 -1.31
C GLU A 89 4.69 2.80 -2.02
N LEU A 90 3.83 1.99 -2.66
CA LEU A 90 2.61 2.49 -3.30
C LEU A 90 1.72 3.22 -2.28
N MET A 91 1.45 2.61 -1.13
CA MET A 91 0.61 3.22 -0.09
C MET A 91 1.21 4.53 0.45
N ALA A 92 2.53 4.62 0.57
CA ALA A 92 3.21 5.84 0.98
C ALA A 92 2.97 6.98 -0.03
N LEU A 93 3.13 6.68 -1.32
CA LEU A 93 2.92 7.65 -2.39
C LEU A 93 1.45 8.07 -2.51
N LEU A 94 0.52 7.11 -2.44
CA LEU A 94 -0.91 7.39 -2.45
C LEU A 94 -1.32 8.29 -1.28
N GLU A 95 -0.82 8.00 -0.07
CA GLU A 95 -1.10 8.80 1.11
C GLU A 95 -0.46 10.20 1.01
N PHE A 96 0.75 10.31 0.48
CA PHE A 96 1.44 11.58 0.27
C PHE A 96 0.65 12.49 -0.68
N VAL A 97 0.16 11.98 -1.81
CA VAL A 97 -0.55 12.82 -2.79
C VAL A 97 -2.01 13.13 -2.44
N LYS A 98 -2.58 12.52 -1.40
CA LYS A 98 -3.96 12.84 -0.94
C LYS A 98 -4.16 14.31 -0.64
N GLN A 99 -3.12 15.00 -0.17
CA GLN A 99 -3.18 16.43 0.15
C GLN A 99 -3.62 17.30 -1.04
N TYR A 100 -3.41 16.81 -2.27
CA TYR A 100 -3.76 17.51 -3.50
C TYR A 100 -5.24 17.37 -3.91
N TRP A 101 -6.03 16.55 -3.21
CA TRP A 101 -7.48 16.47 -3.38
C TRP A 101 -8.26 17.21 -2.29
N VAL A 102 -7.57 17.82 -1.32
CA VAL A 102 -8.19 18.57 -0.22
C VAL A 102 -8.71 19.90 -0.76
N ASN A 103 -9.97 20.22 -0.44
CA ASN A 103 -10.61 21.49 -0.75
C ASN A 103 -10.41 22.52 0.38
N ASN A 104 -10.91 23.75 0.19
CA ASN A 104 -10.82 24.85 1.17
C ASN A 104 -11.49 24.57 2.54
N HIS A 105 -12.15 23.42 2.71
CA HIS A 105 -12.84 23.01 3.93
C HIS A 105 -12.26 21.74 4.56
N ASP A 106 -11.00 21.43 4.25
CA ASP A 106 -10.31 20.22 4.73
C ASP A 106 -11.03 18.91 4.34
N GLY A 107 -11.91 18.96 3.33
CA GLY A 107 -12.65 17.81 2.78
C GLY A 107 -12.13 17.39 1.40
N PHE A 108 -12.46 16.18 0.97
CA PHE A 108 -12.25 15.75 -0.42
C PHE A 108 -13.46 16.15 -1.27
N GLY A 109 -13.25 16.66 -2.49
CA GLY A 109 -14.35 17.22 -3.29
C GLY A 109 -14.31 16.87 -4.78
N LYS A 110 -15.45 17.04 -5.46
CA LYS A 110 -15.52 17.05 -6.92
C LYS A 110 -15.44 18.48 -7.44
N PRO A 111 -14.88 18.73 -8.63
CA PRO A 111 -14.70 20.06 -9.21
C PRO A 111 -15.98 20.90 -9.35
N ASP A 112 -17.16 20.26 -9.30
CA ASP A 112 -18.46 20.93 -9.47
C ASP A 112 -18.98 21.67 -8.22
N ILE A 113 -18.28 21.57 -7.07
CA ILE A 113 -18.58 22.36 -5.87
C ILE A 113 -17.44 23.37 -5.75
N ALA A 114 -17.66 24.54 -6.35
CA ALA A 114 -16.72 25.64 -6.49
C ALA A 114 -16.05 26.00 -5.15
N ASP A 115 -14.85 25.47 -4.91
CA ASP A 115 -13.86 25.90 -3.89
C ASP A 115 -12.59 25.00 -3.96
N PHE A 116 -12.15 24.65 -5.17
CA PHE A 116 -10.88 23.94 -5.36
C PHE A 116 -9.72 24.94 -5.36
N VAL A 117 -8.70 24.70 -4.53
CA VAL A 117 -7.43 25.45 -4.52
C VAL A 117 -6.70 25.32 -5.88
N TRP A 118 -6.91 24.22 -6.58
CA TRP A 118 -6.07 23.80 -7.69
C TRP A 118 -6.70 24.03 -9.08
N LEU A 119 -5.88 24.47 -10.04
CA LEU A 119 -6.27 24.78 -11.43
C LEU A 119 -6.63 23.52 -12.25
N GLU A 120 -7.36 23.67 -13.35
CA GLU A 120 -7.81 22.57 -14.23
C GLU A 120 -6.71 21.59 -14.71
N PRO A 121 -5.48 22.02 -15.05
CA PRO A 121 -4.38 21.09 -15.37
C PRO A 121 -4.02 20.17 -14.18
N PHE A 122 -4.09 20.70 -12.96
CA PHE A 122 -3.80 19.98 -11.73
C PHE A 122 -4.82 18.86 -11.48
N ILE A 123 -6.08 19.13 -11.80
CA ILE A 123 -7.22 18.20 -11.68
C ILE A 123 -7.07 17.00 -12.63
N ARG A 124 -6.23 17.07 -13.67
CA ARG A 124 -5.99 15.95 -14.60
C ARG A 124 -4.66 15.24 -14.40
N SER A 125 -3.58 15.97 -14.12
CA SER A 125 -2.24 15.39 -14.08
C SER A 125 -2.02 14.47 -12.88
N ILE A 126 -2.40 14.89 -11.67
CA ILE A 126 -2.19 14.08 -10.46
C ILE A 126 -3.01 12.77 -10.50
N PRO A 127 -4.32 12.78 -10.83
CA PRO A 127 -5.07 11.53 -10.92
C PRO A 127 -4.52 10.58 -12.00
N THR A 128 -4.04 11.12 -13.13
CA THR A 128 -3.39 10.33 -14.18
C THR A 128 -2.09 9.69 -13.68
N ALA A 129 -1.24 10.46 -13.00
CA ALA A 129 0.00 9.93 -12.42
C ALA A 129 -0.26 8.82 -11.40
N VAL A 130 -1.27 8.99 -10.54
CA VAL A 130 -1.69 7.96 -9.57
C VAL A 130 -2.21 6.70 -10.28
N HIS A 131 -3.00 6.85 -11.34
CA HIS A 131 -3.50 5.73 -12.12
C HIS A 131 -2.36 4.93 -12.76
N ASP A 132 -1.42 5.63 -13.40
CA ASP A 132 -0.28 5.01 -14.07
C ASP A 132 0.65 4.31 -13.07
N LEU A 133 0.88 4.92 -11.89
CA LEU A 133 1.58 4.29 -10.77
C LEU A 133 0.87 3.00 -10.32
N CYS A 134 -0.45 3.04 -10.19
CA CYS A 134 -1.25 1.88 -9.78
C CYS A 134 -1.23 0.76 -10.84
N LEU A 135 -1.29 1.11 -12.13
CA LEU A 135 -1.13 0.16 -13.23
C LEU A 135 0.28 -0.46 -13.25
N ALA A 136 1.32 0.34 -13.01
CA ALA A 136 2.68 -0.16 -12.90
C ALA A 136 2.82 -1.17 -11.76
N PHE A 137 2.18 -0.92 -10.62
CA PHE A 137 2.13 -1.86 -9.51
C PHE A 137 1.37 -3.15 -9.87
N ASP A 138 0.21 -3.05 -10.54
CA ASP A 138 -0.56 -4.21 -10.99
C ASP A 138 0.28 -5.12 -11.91
N ASN A 139 0.98 -4.50 -12.87
CA ASN A 139 1.89 -5.19 -13.78
C ASN A 139 3.06 -5.85 -13.04
N LEU A 140 3.66 -5.18 -12.05
CA LEU A 140 4.70 -5.77 -11.19
C LEU A 140 4.16 -6.99 -10.43
N ALA A 141 2.96 -6.89 -9.84
CA ALA A 141 2.36 -7.99 -9.11
C ALA A 141 2.08 -9.18 -10.03
N GLU A 142 1.50 -8.95 -11.21
CA GLU A 142 1.23 -9.99 -12.19
C GLU A 142 2.52 -10.66 -12.68
N ALA A 143 3.54 -9.88 -13.04
CA ALA A 143 4.82 -10.41 -13.50
C ALA A 143 5.53 -11.23 -12.41
N HIS A 144 5.57 -10.73 -11.17
CA HIS A 144 6.12 -11.47 -10.03
C HIS A 144 5.38 -12.79 -9.79
N GLY A 145 4.04 -12.76 -9.90
CA GLY A 145 3.20 -13.95 -9.82
C GLY A 145 3.53 -14.98 -10.91
N LYS A 146 3.77 -14.53 -12.15
CA LYS A 146 4.18 -15.40 -13.27
C LYS A 146 5.58 -15.97 -13.06
N ALA A 147 6.56 -15.14 -12.68
CA ALA A 147 7.95 -15.54 -12.46
C ALA A 147 8.09 -16.65 -11.41
N HIS A 148 7.26 -16.61 -10.38
CA HIS A 148 7.24 -17.62 -9.31
C HIS A 148 6.19 -18.71 -9.50
N LEU A 149 5.56 -18.80 -10.67
CA LEU A 149 4.50 -19.78 -10.98
C LEU A 149 3.38 -19.78 -9.92
N LEU A 150 3.02 -18.61 -9.40
CA LEU A 150 1.95 -18.42 -8.41
C LEU A 150 0.59 -18.25 -9.08
N ILE A 151 0.58 -17.93 -10.36
CA ILE A 151 -0.61 -17.82 -11.21
C ILE A 151 -0.74 -19.13 -12.01
N GLY A 152 -1.81 -19.90 -11.79
CA GLY A 152 -2.06 -21.17 -12.50
C GLY A 152 -2.48 -22.34 -11.60
N THR A 153 -2.55 -23.55 -12.18
CA THR A 153 -3.06 -24.77 -11.53
C THR A 153 -2.05 -25.49 -10.62
N ASN A 154 -0.75 -25.34 -10.87
CA ASN A 154 0.32 -26.02 -10.10
C ASN A 154 1.23 -25.00 -9.41
N GLY A 155 0.68 -24.25 -8.47
CA GLY A 155 1.41 -23.17 -7.80
C GLY A 155 2.68 -23.64 -7.08
N ALA A 156 3.83 -23.05 -7.38
CA ALA A 156 5.11 -23.38 -6.74
C ALA A 156 5.27 -22.78 -5.33
N LYS A 157 4.22 -22.89 -4.49
CA LYS A 157 4.12 -22.21 -3.18
C LYS A 157 5.25 -22.54 -2.22
N ALA A 158 5.71 -23.80 -2.20
CA ALA A 158 6.81 -24.22 -1.34
C ALA A 158 8.15 -23.58 -1.76
N ALA A 159 8.46 -23.60 -3.06
CA ALA A 159 9.65 -22.96 -3.61
C ALA A 159 9.62 -21.44 -3.41
N TYR A 160 8.45 -20.82 -3.61
CA TYR A 160 8.26 -19.40 -3.35
C TYR A 160 8.43 -19.03 -1.88
N SER A 161 7.90 -19.85 -0.96
CA SER A 161 8.10 -19.66 0.48
C SER A 161 9.57 -19.76 0.86
N ALA A 162 10.29 -20.76 0.33
CA ALA A 162 11.74 -20.89 0.53
C ALA A 162 12.50 -19.68 -0.01
N TRP A 163 12.15 -19.19 -1.20
CA TRP A 163 12.73 -17.97 -1.78
C TRP A 163 12.48 -16.74 -0.89
N CYS A 164 11.28 -16.57 -0.34
CA CYS A 164 10.97 -15.48 0.59
C CYS A 164 11.78 -15.59 1.87
N ASN A 165 11.80 -16.77 2.50
CA ASN A 165 12.52 -17.01 3.76
C ASN A 165 14.02 -16.76 3.60
N ALA A 166 14.60 -17.19 2.47
CA ALA A 166 16.00 -16.98 2.17
C ALA A 166 16.38 -15.50 2.07
N ARG A 167 15.43 -14.57 1.98
CA ARG A 167 15.67 -13.12 1.82
C ARG A 167 15.22 -12.29 3.02
N GLU A 168 14.52 -12.89 3.96
CA GLU A 168 13.99 -12.22 5.14
C GLU A 168 15.09 -11.61 6.02
N HIS A 169 16.28 -12.21 6.02
CA HIS A 169 17.45 -11.69 6.74
C HIS A 169 17.98 -10.35 6.19
N ALA A 170 17.59 -9.94 4.98
CA ALA A 170 17.96 -8.65 4.40
C ALA A 170 17.00 -7.51 4.79
N ILE A 171 15.97 -7.83 5.56
CA ILE A 171 15.03 -6.84 6.11
C ILE A 171 15.62 -6.28 7.40
N TYR A 172 15.73 -4.95 7.48
CA TYR A 172 16.24 -4.29 8.67
C TYR A 172 15.13 -3.52 9.39
N PRO A 173 14.74 -3.93 10.60
CA PRO A 173 13.75 -3.20 11.37
C PRO A 173 14.32 -1.85 11.79
N HIS A 174 13.60 -0.78 11.48
CA HIS A 174 14.02 0.56 11.86
C HIS A 174 13.44 0.94 13.23
N ARG A 175 14.17 1.80 13.97
CA ARG A 175 13.74 2.28 15.30
C ARG A 175 13.11 3.67 15.27
N LEU A 176 13.02 4.29 14.10
CA LEU A 176 12.42 5.60 13.95
C LEU A 176 10.90 5.45 14.00
N ILE A 177 10.25 6.36 14.73
CA ILE A 177 8.79 6.45 14.80
C ILE A 177 8.40 7.66 13.95
N PRO A 178 8.06 7.48 12.67
CA PRO A 178 7.59 8.59 11.84
C PRO A 178 6.26 9.11 12.37
N GLU A 179 6.10 10.43 12.31
CA GLU A 179 4.87 11.11 12.74
C GLU A 179 3.78 11.00 11.68
N ASN A 180 4.16 11.11 10.40
CA ASN A 180 3.23 11.12 9.28
C ASN A 180 2.94 9.72 8.73
N LEU A 181 1.70 9.48 8.28
CA LEU A 181 1.26 8.16 7.80
C LEU A 181 1.99 7.72 6.53
N HIS A 182 2.24 8.61 5.57
CA HIS A 182 3.01 8.28 4.36
C HIS A 182 4.45 7.87 4.70
N GLN A 183 5.12 8.57 5.63
CA GLN A 183 6.45 8.20 6.12
C GLN A 183 6.44 6.86 6.86
N LYS A 184 5.36 6.56 7.59
CA LYS A 184 5.17 5.25 8.23
C LYS A 184 5.06 4.12 7.20
N TYR A 185 4.34 4.34 6.10
CA TYR A 185 4.32 3.39 5.00
C TYR A 185 5.67 3.26 4.31
N ALA A 186 6.39 4.35 4.07
CA ALA A 186 7.76 4.30 3.53
C ALA A 186 8.71 3.47 4.41
N LEU A 187 8.60 3.63 5.74
CA LEU A 187 9.34 2.81 6.69
C LEU A 187 8.97 1.33 6.54
N TYR A 188 7.67 1.02 6.52
CA TYR A 188 7.20 -0.35 6.33
C TYR A 188 7.63 -0.98 5.02
N ALA A 189 7.84 -0.19 3.96
CA ALA A 189 8.41 -0.70 2.72
C ALA A 189 9.81 -1.30 2.93
N THR A 190 10.62 -0.71 3.81
CA THR A 190 11.96 -1.20 4.15
C THR A 190 11.94 -2.43 5.07
N GLU A 191 10.86 -2.59 5.83
CA GLU A 191 10.63 -3.70 6.77
C GLU A 191 9.96 -4.92 6.11
N HIS A 192 9.78 -4.90 4.79
CA HIS A 192 9.17 -5.98 4.04
C HIS A 192 10.00 -6.33 2.80
N LEU A 193 9.79 -7.55 2.28
CA LEU A 193 10.50 -8.00 1.08
C LEU A 193 10.15 -7.11 -0.12
N ARG A 194 11.21 -6.72 -0.82
CA ARG A 194 11.19 -6.00 -2.10
C ARG A 194 12.03 -6.73 -3.12
N LEU A 195 11.75 -6.46 -4.38
CA LEU A 195 12.62 -6.81 -5.48
C LEU A 195 13.89 -5.96 -5.41
N ARG A 196 15.02 -6.59 -5.73
CA ARG A 196 16.35 -5.99 -5.82
C ARG A 196 16.57 -5.51 -7.25
N LEU A 197 17.48 -4.57 -7.42
CA LEU A 197 17.93 -4.16 -8.75
C LEU A 197 18.44 -5.39 -9.53
N GLY A 198 18.00 -5.52 -10.78
CA GLY A 198 18.28 -6.68 -11.63
C GLY A 198 17.26 -7.80 -11.56
N GLU A 199 16.29 -7.73 -10.64
CA GLU A 199 15.14 -8.65 -10.64
C GLU A 199 14.06 -8.18 -11.62
N GLU A 200 13.31 -9.14 -12.13
CA GLU A 200 12.29 -8.90 -13.15
C GLU A 200 11.30 -7.83 -12.68
N THR A 201 10.96 -6.90 -13.58
CA THR A 201 10.05 -5.76 -13.34
C THR A 201 10.47 -4.69 -12.32
N GLN A 202 11.53 -4.90 -11.53
CA GLN A 202 12.00 -3.87 -10.60
C GLN A 202 12.38 -2.56 -11.32
N ILE A 203 12.99 -2.65 -12.50
CA ILE A 203 13.35 -1.46 -13.28
C ILE A 203 12.12 -0.69 -13.79
N HIS A 204 11.04 -1.41 -14.14
CA HIS A 204 9.80 -0.79 -14.60
C HIS A 204 9.06 -0.12 -13.43
N TRP A 205 9.08 -0.75 -12.25
CA TRP A 205 8.56 -0.14 -11.04
C TRP A 205 9.34 1.11 -10.65
N ALA A 206 10.67 1.05 -10.62
CA ALA A 206 11.51 2.21 -10.35
C ALA A 206 11.22 3.35 -11.35
N ALA A 207 11.14 3.05 -12.64
CA ALA A 207 10.78 4.04 -13.66
C ALA A 207 9.40 4.66 -13.44
N ALA A 208 8.41 3.89 -12.98
CA ALA A 208 7.09 4.41 -12.62
C ALA A 208 7.14 5.32 -11.38
N LEU A 209 7.96 5.01 -10.39
CA LEU A 209 8.18 5.89 -9.23
C LEU A 209 8.76 7.25 -9.66
N TYR A 210 9.73 7.24 -10.58
CA TYR A 210 10.32 8.44 -11.16
C TYR A 210 9.31 9.25 -11.97
N ALA A 211 8.59 8.60 -12.89
CA ALA A 211 7.58 9.27 -13.70
C ALA A 211 6.48 9.90 -12.84
N PHE A 212 6.08 9.21 -11.77
CA PHE A 212 5.14 9.74 -10.79
C PHE A 212 5.68 10.98 -10.09
N HIS A 213 6.90 10.90 -9.54
CA HIS A 213 7.55 12.04 -8.88
C HIS A 213 7.63 13.26 -9.81
N ASP A 214 8.17 13.08 -11.01
CA ASP A 214 8.37 14.16 -11.98
C ASP A 214 7.04 14.79 -12.40
N THR A 215 6.01 13.97 -12.62
CA THR A 215 4.68 14.48 -12.99
C THR A 215 4.07 15.31 -11.86
N VAL A 216 4.19 14.86 -10.61
CA VAL A 216 3.66 15.59 -9.45
C VAL A 216 4.44 16.90 -9.27
N GLU A 217 5.78 16.86 -9.29
CA GLU A 217 6.63 18.04 -9.16
C GLU A 217 6.36 19.07 -10.27
N GLU A 218 6.31 18.63 -11.53
CA GLU A 218 6.01 19.50 -12.67
C GLU A 218 4.60 20.10 -12.56
N THR A 219 3.63 19.32 -12.10
CA THR A 219 2.26 19.80 -11.90
C THR A 219 2.20 20.90 -10.83
N ILE A 220 2.92 20.72 -9.73
CA ILE A 220 3.05 21.73 -8.67
C ILE A 220 3.73 22.99 -9.23
N ARG A 221 4.89 22.82 -9.88
CA ARG A 221 5.66 23.93 -10.46
C ARG A 221 4.81 24.75 -11.44
N ASN A 222 4.10 24.08 -12.34
CA ASN A 222 3.24 24.74 -13.33
C ASN A 222 2.07 25.48 -12.67
N HIS A 223 1.50 24.93 -11.60
CA HIS A 223 0.42 25.60 -10.86
C HIS A 223 0.86 26.96 -10.29
N TYR A 224 2.00 26.98 -9.60
CA TYR A 224 2.52 28.19 -8.97
C TYR A 224 3.09 29.19 -9.98
N THR A 225 3.73 28.72 -11.05
CA THR A 225 4.23 29.60 -12.12
C THR A 225 3.08 30.38 -12.77
N ASN A 226 1.96 29.70 -13.06
CA ASN A 226 0.79 30.34 -13.67
C ASN A 226 0.03 31.29 -12.74
N GLN A 227 0.20 31.19 -11.41
CA GLN A 227 -0.37 32.13 -10.44
C GLN A 227 0.53 33.34 -10.21
N SER A 228 1.85 33.17 -10.29
CA SER A 228 2.83 34.22 -10.01
C SER A 228 2.87 35.37 -11.03
N ASP A 229 2.26 35.19 -12.21
CA ASP A 229 2.11 36.26 -13.21
C ASP A 229 1.16 37.40 -12.73
N GLU A 230 0.40 37.21 -11.64
CA GLU A 230 -0.54 38.21 -11.11
C GLU A 230 -0.05 38.96 -9.85
N ASP A 231 0.85 38.41 -9.02
CA ASP A 231 1.43 39.09 -7.84
C ASP A 231 2.67 38.29 -7.35
N GLY A 232 3.90 38.79 -7.54
CA GLY A 232 5.15 38.02 -7.26
C GLY A 232 5.30 37.56 -5.80
N THR A 233 5.97 36.43 -5.50
CA THR A 233 7.44 36.29 -5.55
C THR A 233 7.97 34.86 -5.81
N ASP A 234 9.07 34.75 -6.56
CA ASP A 234 9.86 33.51 -6.86
C ASP A 234 10.24 32.68 -5.60
N THR A 235 10.32 33.34 -4.45
CA THR A 235 10.61 32.71 -3.14
C THR A 235 9.54 31.68 -2.73
N ASP A 236 8.27 31.89 -3.08
CA ASP A 236 7.18 31.00 -2.66
C ASP A 236 7.20 29.68 -3.42
N LEU A 237 7.53 29.71 -4.71
CA LEU A 237 7.73 28.49 -5.51
C LEU A 237 8.87 27.63 -4.96
N LEU A 238 10.00 28.27 -4.61
CA LEU A 238 11.16 27.56 -4.10
C LEU A 238 10.86 26.85 -2.78
N ASN A 239 10.14 27.52 -1.86
CA ASN A 239 9.74 26.92 -0.59
C ASN A 239 8.81 25.72 -0.80
N VAL A 240 7.82 25.84 -1.70
CA VAL A 240 6.89 24.73 -2.00
C VAL A 240 7.62 23.53 -2.62
N LEU A 241 8.59 23.75 -3.50
CA LEU A 241 9.38 22.66 -4.08
C LEU A 241 10.30 22.01 -3.06
N ILE A 242 10.87 22.78 -2.12
CA ILE A 242 11.64 22.24 -0.98
C ILE A 242 10.72 21.38 -0.12
N ASP A 243 9.54 21.87 0.27
CA ASP A 243 8.57 21.13 1.07
C ASP A 243 8.11 19.84 0.37
N PHE A 244 7.93 19.89 -0.95
CA PHE A 244 7.65 18.70 -1.75
C PHE A 244 8.80 17.68 -1.68
N GLN A 245 10.04 18.12 -1.89
CA GLN A 245 11.22 17.25 -1.84
C GLN A 245 11.45 16.67 -0.44
N GLU A 246 11.31 17.47 0.61
CA GLU A 246 11.47 17.03 2.01
C GLU A 246 10.31 16.13 2.46
N GLY A 247 9.10 16.36 1.95
CA GLY A 247 7.90 15.57 2.22
C GLY A 247 7.81 14.27 1.43
N PHE A 248 8.55 14.14 0.32
CA PHE A 248 8.45 12.98 -0.56
C PHE A 248 8.89 11.69 0.19
N PRO A 249 8.03 10.65 0.26
CA PRO A 249 8.23 9.55 1.20
C PRO A 249 9.38 8.61 0.86
N LEU A 250 9.86 8.59 -0.39
CA LEU A 250 10.78 7.57 -0.88
C LEU A 250 12.10 8.18 -1.32
N GLN A 251 13.21 7.51 -0.99
CA GLN A 251 14.50 7.81 -1.62
C GLN A 251 14.47 7.24 -3.05
N LEU A 252 14.48 8.13 -4.03
CA LEU A 252 14.61 7.73 -5.43
C LEU A 252 16.07 7.29 -5.68
N LEU A 253 16.23 6.09 -6.23
CA LEU A 253 17.55 5.51 -6.53
C LEU A 253 18.15 6.19 -7.75
N GLU A 254 19.20 7.00 -7.61
CA GLU A 254 19.96 7.53 -8.75
C GLU A 254 20.22 6.41 -9.78
N LEU A 255 19.48 6.45 -10.91
CA LEU A 255 19.51 5.43 -11.97
C LEU A 255 20.70 5.61 -12.89
#